data_AF-A0A6B3CJ58-F1
#
_entry.id   AF-A0A6B3CJ58-F1
#
_cell.length_a   1.000
_cell.length_b   1.000
_cell.length_c   1.000
_cell.angle_alpha   90.00
_cell.angle_beta   90.00
_cell.angle_gamma   90.00
#
_symmetry.space_group_name_H-M   'P 1'
#
loop_
_entity.id
_entity.type
_entity.pdbx_description
1 polymer ?
#
loop_
_entity_poly.entity_id
_entity_poly.type
_entity_poly.pdbx_seq_one_letter_code
_entity_poly.pdbx_strand_id
1 'polypeptide(L)'
;MVEMSPGQAREFWKALMDNASSLIADAHTLLSAESYGRARSLTILAQEELGKALWIYDTFQDDWSSGGAAPRVVDSLTQHGRNHTKKYLEAIVFGDELAEFWGDYSALPASGTSYEAWEKVHKKRQAEAETAAKEANLAKQRGFYVDHDANGAVLSPTAIASGTTADDLQTAARVIEMLLIKDHSRMKTSATPYDSTHSQQFRLLPVSHPEDWAAAAGALDRSAEADDQGAQER
;
A
#
# COMPACT_ATOMS: atom_id res chain seq x y z
N MET A 1 16.34 -20.61 3.57
CA MET A 1 15.26 -20.75 2.58
C MET A 1 13.98 -20.88 3.38
N VAL A 2 12.99 -20.02 3.16
CA VAL A 2 11.70 -20.14 3.86
C VAL A 2 10.72 -20.77 2.88
N GLU A 3 10.55 -22.08 3.02
CA GLU A 3 9.47 -22.84 2.38
C GLU A 3 8.21 -22.67 3.22
N MET A 4 7.06 -22.45 2.58
CA MET A 4 5.78 -22.29 3.26
C MET A 4 4.68 -23.03 2.51
N SER A 5 3.76 -23.63 3.26
CA SER A 5 2.52 -24.15 2.71
C SER A 5 1.58 -23.02 2.28
N PRO A 6 0.62 -23.25 1.38
CA PRO A 6 -0.37 -22.24 1.01
C PRO A 6 -1.15 -21.66 2.21
N GLY A 7 -1.43 -22.48 3.23
CA GLY A 7 -2.06 -22.02 4.47
C GLY A 7 -1.20 -21.03 5.27
N GLN A 8 0.09 -21.37 5.47
CA GLN A 8 1.05 -20.48 6.14
C GLN A 8 1.28 -19.19 5.33
N ALA A 9 1.37 -19.30 4.01
CA ALA A 9 1.49 -18.17 3.11
C ALA A 9 0.28 -17.24 3.24
N ARG A 10 -0.93 -17.81 3.35
CA ARG A 10 -2.16 -17.02 3.50
C ARG A 10 -2.20 -16.27 4.82
N GLU A 11 -1.87 -16.95 5.92
CA GLU A 11 -1.78 -16.32 7.25
C GLU A 11 -0.76 -15.18 7.24
N PHE A 12 0.43 -15.42 6.68
CA PHE A 12 1.47 -14.42 6.59
C PHE A 12 1.06 -13.23 5.71
N TRP A 13 0.46 -13.49 4.54
CA TRP A 13 -0.05 -12.44 3.66
C TRP A 13 -1.09 -11.56 4.36
N LYS A 14 -2.05 -12.16 5.10
CA LYS A 14 -3.05 -11.39 5.86
C LYS A 14 -2.40 -10.54 6.96
N ALA A 15 -1.39 -11.07 7.65
CA ALA A 15 -0.65 -10.29 8.65
C ALA A 15 0.08 -9.10 8.02
N LEU A 16 0.66 -9.27 6.83
CA LEU A 16 1.28 -8.16 6.08
C LEU A 16 0.25 -7.09 5.70
N MET A 17 -0.91 -7.49 5.17
CA MET A 17 -1.98 -6.55 4.79
C MET A 17 -2.61 -5.84 5.99
N ASP A 18 -2.76 -6.54 7.13
CA ASP A 18 -3.25 -5.94 8.37
C ASP A 18 -2.26 -4.91 8.94
N ASN A 19 -0.97 -5.23 8.93
CA ASN A 19 0.07 -4.29 9.34
C ASN A 19 0.15 -3.08 8.38
N ALA A 20 0.12 -3.30 7.06
CA ALA A 20 0.16 -2.23 6.08
C ALA A 20 -1.01 -1.24 6.25
N SER A 21 -2.24 -1.75 6.38
CA SER A 21 -3.41 -0.90 6.59
C SER A 21 -3.43 -0.21 7.96
N SER A 22 -2.87 -0.83 9.01
CA SER A 22 -2.71 -0.18 10.32
C SER A 22 -1.69 0.95 10.27
N LEU A 23 -0.56 0.75 9.59
CA LEU A 23 0.46 1.78 9.37
C LEU A 23 -0.10 3.00 8.62
N ILE A 24 -1.00 2.81 7.65
CA ILE A 24 -1.70 3.91 6.96
C ILE A 24 -2.60 4.68 7.94
N ALA A 25 -3.38 3.99 8.78
CA ALA A 25 -4.25 4.64 9.76
C ALA A 25 -3.45 5.44 10.81
N ASP A 26 -2.33 4.87 11.27
CA ASP A 26 -1.41 5.55 12.19
C ASP A 26 -0.76 6.78 11.53
N ALA A 27 -0.31 6.63 10.27
CA ALA A 27 0.25 7.74 9.49
C ALA A 27 -0.77 8.88 9.31
N HIS A 28 -2.04 8.55 9.05
CA HIS A 28 -3.12 9.53 8.95
C HIS A 28 -3.37 10.28 10.26
N THR A 29 -3.31 9.57 11.39
CA THR A 29 -3.39 10.19 12.73
C THR A 29 -2.23 11.15 12.96
N LEU A 30 -1.01 10.74 12.62
CA LEU A 30 0.19 11.59 12.76
C LEU A 30 0.18 12.78 11.81
N LEU A 31 -0.37 12.63 10.60
CA LEU A 31 -0.56 13.71 9.65
C LEU A 31 -1.48 14.80 10.22
N SER A 32 -2.59 14.38 10.84
CA SER A 32 -3.54 15.28 11.51
C SER A 32 -2.92 16.02 12.71
N ALA A 33 -1.91 15.41 13.34
CA ALA A 33 -1.13 16.02 14.42
C ALA A 33 0.11 16.80 13.92
N GLU A 34 0.19 17.09 12.62
CA GLU A 34 1.30 17.80 11.96
C GLU A 34 2.69 17.14 12.15
N SER A 35 2.73 15.86 12.52
CA SER A 35 3.96 15.09 12.64
C SER A 35 4.38 14.50 11.29
N TYR A 36 4.59 15.37 10.30
CA TYR A 36 4.79 15.05 8.89
C TYR A 36 5.91 14.05 8.64
N GLY A 37 7.06 14.24 9.30
CA GLY A 37 8.20 13.33 9.18
C GLY A 37 7.83 11.88 9.51
N ARG A 38 7.16 11.66 10.65
CA ARG A 38 6.74 10.32 11.08
C ARG A 38 5.62 9.77 10.21
N ALA A 39 4.64 10.59 9.84
CA ALA A 39 3.55 10.18 8.96
C ALA A 39 4.13 9.62 7.64
N ARG A 40 5.04 10.36 7.00
CA ARG A 40 5.73 9.92 5.78
C ARG A 40 6.51 8.61 5.99
N SER A 41 7.22 8.47 7.10
CA SER A 41 7.96 7.24 7.38
C SER A 41 7.06 6.02 7.57
N LEU A 42 5.90 6.18 8.23
CA LEU A 42 4.91 5.10 8.35
C LEU A 42 4.27 4.75 7.01
N THR A 43 3.99 5.74 6.16
CA THR A 43 3.53 5.50 4.77
C THR A 43 4.52 4.62 4.00
N ILE A 44 5.82 4.93 4.09
CA ILE A 44 6.87 4.15 3.40
C ILE A 44 6.96 2.73 3.97
N LEU A 45 6.85 2.57 5.29
CA LEU A 45 6.80 1.24 5.91
C LEU A 45 5.59 0.44 5.42
N ALA A 46 4.41 1.06 5.29
CA ALA A 46 3.23 0.39 4.76
C ALA A 46 3.45 -0.12 3.33
N GLN A 47 4.11 0.67 2.48
CA GLN A 47 4.49 0.25 1.12
C GLN A 47 5.53 -0.88 1.13
N GLU A 48 6.47 -0.91 2.08
CA GLU A 48 7.38 -2.04 2.23
C GLU A 48 6.68 -3.34 2.67
N GLU A 49 5.65 -3.24 3.51
CA GLU A 49 4.81 -4.39 3.88
C GLU A 49 4.01 -4.90 2.69
N LEU A 50 3.45 -3.99 1.89
CA LEU A 50 2.80 -4.30 0.62
C LEU A 50 3.75 -5.01 -0.35
N GLY A 51 5.00 -4.55 -0.51
CA GLY A 51 5.98 -5.21 -1.37
C GLY A 51 6.22 -6.68 -1.00
N LYS A 52 6.30 -7.00 0.29
CA LYS A 52 6.35 -8.40 0.74
C LYS A 52 5.05 -9.13 0.40
N ALA A 53 3.91 -8.50 0.62
CA ALA A 53 2.61 -9.10 0.36
C ALA A 53 2.45 -9.46 -1.13
N LEU A 54 2.94 -8.61 -2.04
CA LEU A 54 2.95 -8.87 -3.48
C LEU A 54 3.75 -10.13 -3.84
N TRP A 55 4.95 -10.32 -3.28
CA TRP A 55 5.74 -11.53 -3.52
C TRP A 55 5.05 -12.81 -3.04
N ILE A 56 4.40 -12.77 -1.87
CA ILE A 56 3.62 -13.91 -1.38
C ILE A 56 2.42 -14.16 -2.29
N TYR A 57 1.70 -13.11 -2.66
CA TYR A 57 0.50 -13.19 -3.48
C TYR A 57 0.80 -13.77 -4.86
N ASP A 58 1.85 -13.30 -5.53
CA ASP A 58 2.27 -13.80 -6.84
C ASP A 58 2.59 -15.30 -6.81
N THR A 59 3.23 -15.76 -5.75
CA THR A 59 3.64 -17.17 -5.61
C THR A 59 2.47 -18.13 -5.34
N PHE A 60 1.44 -17.68 -4.58
CA PHE A 60 0.43 -18.56 -3.99
C PHE A 60 -1.03 -18.31 -4.42
N GLN A 61 -1.33 -17.24 -5.17
CA GLN A 61 -2.71 -16.91 -5.55
C GLN A 61 -3.46 -18.07 -6.25
N ASP A 62 -2.76 -18.86 -7.07
CA ASP A 62 -3.35 -19.99 -7.78
C ASP A 62 -3.65 -21.16 -6.83
N ASP A 63 -2.73 -21.45 -5.91
CA ASP A 63 -2.91 -22.50 -4.89
C ASP A 63 -4.06 -22.14 -3.95
N TRP A 64 -4.17 -20.87 -3.51
CA TRP A 64 -5.31 -20.40 -2.73
C TRP A 64 -6.64 -20.48 -3.48
N SER A 65 -6.60 -20.39 -4.81
CA SER A 65 -7.80 -20.40 -5.64
C SER A 65 -8.30 -21.82 -5.91
N SER A 66 -7.37 -22.75 -6.12
CA SER A 66 -7.61 -24.15 -6.48
C SER A 66 -7.64 -25.11 -5.29
N GLY A 67 -7.22 -24.67 -4.10
CA GLY A 67 -7.08 -25.54 -2.92
C GLY A 67 -5.77 -26.33 -2.93
N GLY A 68 -4.74 -25.84 -3.62
CA GLY A 68 -3.39 -26.40 -3.60
C GLY A 68 -2.82 -26.48 -2.18
N ALA A 69 -2.05 -27.53 -1.92
CA ALA A 69 -1.43 -27.78 -0.62
C ALA A 69 0.10 -27.90 -0.69
N ALA A 70 0.67 -27.89 -1.89
CA ALA A 70 2.09 -28.07 -2.10
C ALA A 70 2.88 -26.87 -1.52
N PRO A 71 3.87 -27.11 -0.63
CA PRO A 71 4.74 -26.04 -0.18
C PRO A 71 5.53 -25.43 -1.33
N ARG A 72 5.81 -24.13 -1.23
CA ARG A 72 6.64 -23.39 -2.19
C ARG A 72 7.64 -22.50 -1.47
N VAL A 73 8.73 -22.21 -2.17
CA VAL A 73 9.72 -21.22 -1.76
C VAL A 73 9.37 -19.90 -2.42
N VAL A 74 9.36 -18.82 -1.62
CA VAL A 74 9.23 -17.46 -2.15
C VAL A 74 10.65 -16.89 -2.30
N ASP A 75 11.21 -17.01 -3.50
CA ASP A 75 12.60 -16.62 -3.77
C ASP A 75 12.84 -15.13 -3.51
N SER A 76 11.92 -14.27 -3.94
CA SER A 76 11.99 -12.82 -3.71
C SER A 76 12.06 -12.48 -2.22
N LEU A 77 11.30 -13.18 -1.38
CA LEU A 77 11.36 -12.99 0.08
C LEU A 77 12.71 -13.44 0.65
N THR A 78 13.25 -14.56 0.17
CA THR A 78 14.55 -15.07 0.61
C THR A 78 15.69 -14.12 0.22
N GLN A 79 15.65 -13.58 -1.00
CA GLN A 79 16.69 -12.71 -1.55
C GLN A 79 16.57 -11.26 -1.07
N HIS A 80 15.36 -10.75 -0.90
CA HIS A 80 15.08 -9.32 -0.75
C HIS A 80 14.24 -8.96 0.47
N GLY A 81 13.82 -9.92 1.31
CA GLY A 81 12.98 -9.65 2.48
C GLY A 81 13.56 -8.64 3.48
N ARG A 82 14.89 -8.51 3.54
CA ARG A 82 15.59 -7.51 4.37
C ARG A 82 15.99 -6.24 3.61
N ASN A 83 15.75 -6.18 2.31
CA ASN A 83 16.12 -5.06 1.47
C ASN A 83 14.93 -4.09 1.35
N HIS A 84 14.97 -3.02 2.15
CA HIS A 84 13.94 -1.97 2.17
C HIS A 84 13.63 -1.39 0.79
N THR A 85 14.68 -1.06 0.02
CA THR A 85 14.55 -0.50 -1.32
C THR A 85 13.85 -1.46 -2.27
N LYS A 86 14.17 -2.76 -2.24
CA LYS A 86 13.51 -3.73 -3.12
C LYS A 86 12.05 -3.98 -2.76
N LYS A 87 11.70 -4.01 -1.47
CA LYS A 87 10.30 -4.08 -1.04
C LYS A 87 9.50 -2.86 -1.49
N TYR A 88 10.05 -1.67 -1.30
CA TYR A 88 9.38 -0.42 -1.70
C TYR A 88 9.22 -0.33 -3.22
N LEU A 89 10.26 -0.69 -3.97
CA LEU A 89 10.24 -0.73 -5.43
C LEU A 89 9.09 -1.60 -5.96
N GLU A 90 8.88 -2.78 -5.37
CA GLU A 90 7.79 -3.67 -5.74
C GLU A 90 6.42 -2.99 -5.63
N ALA A 91 6.18 -2.27 -4.53
CA ALA A 91 4.94 -1.55 -4.31
C ALA A 91 4.75 -0.38 -5.30
N ILE A 92 5.82 0.32 -5.66
CA ILE A 92 5.77 1.40 -6.66
C ILE A 92 5.46 0.85 -8.05
N VAL A 93 6.16 -0.20 -8.48
CA VAL A 93 5.92 -0.83 -9.79
C VAL A 93 4.46 -1.30 -9.89
N PHE A 94 3.95 -1.95 -8.83
CA PHE A 94 2.55 -2.35 -8.77
C PHE A 94 1.59 -1.15 -8.83
N GLY A 95 1.89 -0.04 -8.15
CA GLY A 95 1.10 1.19 -8.23
C GLY A 95 1.11 1.82 -9.63
N ASP A 96 2.26 1.83 -10.30
CA ASP A 96 2.41 2.39 -11.65
C ASP A 96 1.63 1.59 -12.69
N GLU A 97 1.59 0.25 -12.57
CA GLU A 97 0.74 -0.61 -13.40
C GLU A 97 -0.76 -0.32 -13.22
N LEU A 98 -1.14 0.29 -12.10
CA LEU A 98 -2.52 0.67 -11.81
C LEU A 98 -2.85 2.10 -12.23
N ALA A 99 -1.88 2.93 -12.67
CA ALA A 99 -2.15 4.31 -13.08
C ALA A 99 -3.24 4.41 -14.16
N GLU A 100 -3.22 3.49 -15.12
CA GLU A 100 -4.25 3.37 -16.17
C GLU A 100 -5.63 3.03 -15.60
N PHE A 101 -5.68 2.21 -14.54
CA PHE A 101 -6.92 1.87 -13.84
C PHE A 101 -7.54 3.11 -13.16
N TRP A 102 -6.71 4.03 -12.67
CA TRP A 102 -7.14 5.30 -12.09
C TRP A 102 -7.42 6.40 -13.13
N GLY A 103 -7.38 6.06 -14.43
CA GLY A 103 -7.62 7.01 -15.52
C GLY A 103 -6.46 7.96 -15.78
N ASP A 104 -5.29 7.71 -15.17
CA ASP A 104 -4.08 8.46 -15.46
C ASP A 104 -3.35 7.83 -16.65
N TYR A 105 -3.54 8.46 -17.81
CA TYR A 105 -2.88 8.11 -19.06
C TYR A 105 -1.66 8.99 -19.36
N SER A 106 -1.27 9.89 -18.44
CA SER A 106 -0.19 10.85 -18.68
C SER A 106 1.18 10.18 -18.84
N ALA A 107 1.34 8.98 -18.27
CA ALA A 107 2.54 8.16 -18.37
C ALA A 107 2.58 7.28 -19.63
N LEU A 108 1.52 7.21 -20.44
CA LEU A 108 1.53 6.43 -21.68
C LEU A 108 2.60 6.99 -22.63
N PRO A 109 3.55 6.17 -23.10
CA PRO A 109 4.55 6.66 -24.02
C PRO A 109 3.87 7.14 -25.30
N ALA A 110 4.11 8.41 -25.67
CA ALA A 110 3.63 9.01 -26.91
C ALA A 110 4.23 8.40 -28.19
N SER A 111 4.98 7.29 -28.10
CA SER A 111 5.83 6.82 -29.19
C SER A 111 6.08 5.30 -29.19
N GLY A 112 5.56 4.65 -30.24
CA GLY A 112 6.17 3.48 -30.88
C GLY A 112 5.66 2.10 -30.43
N THR A 113 5.00 1.38 -31.34
CA THR A 113 4.55 -0.02 -31.18
C THR A 113 5.71 -1.05 -31.25
N SER A 114 6.97 -0.61 -31.15
CA SER A 114 8.12 -1.53 -31.26
C SER A 114 8.57 -2.03 -29.89
N TYR A 115 9.00 -3.29 -29.85
CA TYR A 115 9.56 -3.93 -28.66
C TYR A 115 10.74 -3.13 -28.07
N GLU A 116 11.61 -2.57 -28.91
CA GLU A 116 12.75 -1.75 -28.48
C GLU A 116 12.33 -0.45 -27.79
N ALA A 117 11.26 0.20 -28.26
CA ALA A 117 10.72 1.40 -27.63
C ALA A 117 10.11 1.07 -26.26
N TRP A 118 9.36 -0.05 -26.17
CA TRP A 118 8.81 -0.56 -24.91
C TRP A 118 9.92 -0.91 -23.91
N GLU A 119 10.95 -1.65 -24.33
CA GLU A 119 12.06 -2.07 -23.46
C GLU A 119 12.84 -0.86 -22.92
N LYS A 120 13.03 0.18 -23.75
CA LYS A 120 13.69 1.42 -23.33
C LYS A 120 12.87 2.19 -22.28
N VAL A 121 11.55 2.30 -22.49
CA VAL A 121 10.65 2.95 -21.52
C VAL A 121 10.62 2.16 -20.21
N HIS A 122 10.53 0.83 -20.28
CA HIS A 122 10.54 -0.05 -19.12
C HIS A 122 11.84 0.08 -18.31
N LYS A 123 13.01 0.03 -18.97
CA LYS A 123 14.32 0.22 -18.30
C LYS A 123 14.43 1.60 -17.64
N LYS A 124 13.93 2.65 -18.29
CA LYS A 124 13.93 4.00 -17.74
C LYS A 124 13.08 4.07 -16.46
N ARG A 125 11.84 3.56 -16.52
CA ARG A 125 10.93 3.52 -15.35
C ARG A 125 11.53 2.73 -14.19
N GLN A 126 12.15 1.59 -14.48
CA GLN A 126 12.83 0.78 -13.46
C GLN A 126 13.96 1.58 -12.76
N ALA A 127 14.77 2.32 -13.51
CA ALA A 127 15.84 3.15 -12.94
C ALA A 127 15.30 4.34 -12.11
N GLU A 128 14.21 4.96 -12.56
CA GLU A 128 13.52 6.02 -11.83
C GLU A 128 12.94 5.49 -10.51
N ALA A 129 12.27 4.34 -10.54
CA ALA A 129 11.72 3.70 -9.37
C ALA A 129 12.80 3.22 -8.38
N GLU A 130 13.96 2.76 -8.87
CA GLU A 130 15.11 2.44 -7.99
C GLU A 130 15.69 3.67 -7.29
N THR A 131 15.70 4.82 -7.97
CA THR A 131 16.11 6.10 -7.37
C THR A 131 15.11 6.52 -6.30
N ALA A 132 13.82 6.52 -6.63
CA ALA A 132 12.73 6.83 -5.69
C ALA A 132 12.77 5.93 -4.45
N ALA A 133 13.03 4.64 -4.62
CA ALA A 133 13.11 3.70 -3.50
C ALA A 133 14.30 3.96 -2.55
N LYS A 134 15.43 4.47 -3.07
CA LYS A 134 16.57 4.90 -2.23
C LYS A 134 16.23 6.17 -1.47
N GLU A 135 15.62 7.14 -2.15
CA GLU A 135 15.19 8.40 -1.55
C GLU A 135 14.12 8.18 -0.47
N ALA A 136 13.17 7.28 -0.72
CA ALA A 136 12.16 6.86 0.25
C ALA A 136 12.82 6.23 1.48
N ASN A 137 13.81 5.35 1.32
CA ASN A 137 14.50 4.77 2.47
C ASN A 137 15.20 5.84 3.34
N LEU A 138 15.80 6.86 2.71
CA LEU A 138 16.38 7.99 3.44
C LEU A 138 15.30 8.87 4.11
N ALA A 139 14.21 9.16 3.40
CA ALA A 139 13.09 9.92 3.94
C ALA A 139 12.46 9.23 5.16
N LYS A 140 12.30 7.91 5.09
CA LYS A 140 11.86 7.06 6.20
C LYS A 140 12.76 7.23 7.43
N GLN A 141 14.08 7.18 7.26
CA GLN A 141 15.02 7.38 8.38
C GLN A 141 14.90 8.77 9.00
N ARG A 142 14.81 9.83 8.17
CA ARG A 142 14.68 11.21 8.63
C ARG A 142 13.43 11.47 9.48
N GLY A 143 12.37 10.69 9.31
CA GLY A 143 11.16 10.83 10.12
C GLY A 143 11.23 10.17 11.51
N PHE A 144 12.30 9.41 11.82
CA PHE A 144 12.46 8.76 13.13
C PHE A 144 13.73 9.18 13.88
N TYR A 145 14.80 9.51 13.16
CA TYR A 145 16.10 9.79 13.76
C TYR A 145 16.49 11.26 13.64
N VAL A 146 17.13 11.77 14.68
CA VAL A 146 17.87 13.03 14.64
C VAL A 146 19.24 12.75 14.04
N ASP A 147 19.69 13.59 13.12
CA ASP A 147 20.96 13.44 12.41
C ASP A 147 21.63 14.81 12.22
N HIS A 148 22.76 14.84 11.53
CA HIS A 148 23.43 16.05 11.07
C HIS A 148 23.64 16.06 9.55
N ASP A 149 23.56 17.23 8.93
CA ASP A 149 23.96 17.39 7.53
C ASP A 149 25.49 17.50 7.38
N ALA A 150 25.96 17.60 6.14
CA ALA A 150 27.39 17.71 5.82
C ALA A 150 28.06 18.96 6.42
N ASN A 151 27.29 19.98 6.81
CA ASN A 151 27.78 21.20 7.44
C ASN A 151 27.64 21.17 8.98
N GLY A 152 27.16 20.06 9.55
CA GLY A 152 26.94 19.88 10.97
C GLY A 152 25.61 20.46 11.49
N ALA A 153 24.68 20.85 10.61
CA ALA A 153 23.36 21.33 11.02
C ALA A 153 22.49 20.16 11.49
N VAL A 154 21.79 20.33 12.61
CA VAL A 154 20.91 19.29 13.19
C VAL A 154 19.67 19.11 12.31
N LEU A 155 19.44 17.88 11.87
CA LEU A 155 18.23 17.44 11.18
C LEU A 155 17.33 16.74 12.19
N SER A 156 16.09 17.21 12.34
CA SER A 156 15.11 16.63 13.28
C SER A 156 13.84 16.18 12.55
N PRO A 157 13.24 15.04 12.93
CA PRO A 157 11.92 14.64 12.44
C PRO A 157 10.83 15.70 12.62
N THR A 158 10.94 16.54 13.64
CA THR A 158 9.97 17.62 13.94
C THR A 158 10.15 18.86 13.07
N ALA A 159 11.27 18.97 12.35
CA ALA A 159 11.56 20.08 11.45
C ALA A 159 11.15 19.79 9.99
N ILE A 160 10.62 18.58 9.72
CA ILE A 160 10.18 18.18 8.39
C ILE A 160 8.85 18.89 8.08
N ALA A 161 8.82 19.65 7.00
CA ALA A 161 7.62 20.28 6.47
C ALA A 161 6.65 19.25 5.85
N SER A 162 5.38 19.63 5.71
CA SER A 162 4.32 18.76 5.16
C SER A 162 4.65 18.20 3.78
N GLY A 163 5.13 19.03 2.86
CA GLY A 163 5.43 18.60 1.48
C GLY A 163 4.26 17.86 0.84
N THR A 164 4.54 16.73 0.19
CA THR A 164 3.54 15.85 -0.44
C THR A 164 3.02 14.75 0.48
N THR A 165 3.25 14.83 1.80
CA THR A 165 2.97 13.71 2.73
C THR A 165 1.52 13.23 2.69
N ALA A 166 0.55 14.14 2.53
CA ALA A 166 -0.87 13.79 2.42
C ALA A 166 -1.17 13.02 1.13
N ASP A 167 -0.65 13.49 -0.01
CA ASP A 167 -0.85 12.86 -1.32
C ASP A 167 -0.15 11.50 -1.39
N ASP A 168 1.07 11.41 -0.87
CA ASP A 168 1.85 10.17 -0.77
C ASP A 168 1.08 9.14 0.08
N LEU A 169 0.50 9.57 1.20
CA LEU A 169 -0.29 8.72 2.11
C LEU A 169 -1.57 8.21 1.42
N GLN A 170 -2.32 9.09 0.77
CA GLN A 170 -3.53 8.71 0.05
C GLN A 170 -3.22 7.72 -1.09
N THR A 171 -2.14 7.99 -1.84
CA THR A 171 -1.69 7.11 -2.92
C THR A 171 -1.33 5.72 -2.37
N ALA A 172 -0.55 5.66 -1.30
CA ALA A 172 -0.21 4.39 -0.66
C ALA A 172 -1.45 3.63 -0.18
N ALA A 173 -2.43 4.31 0.43
CA ALA A 173 -3.69 3.72 0.86
C ALA A 173 -4.45 3.07 -0.31
N ARG A 174 -4.57 3.78 -1.45
CA ARG A 174 -5.24 3.28 -2.67
C ARG A 174 -4.53 2.07 -3.27
N VAL A 175 -3.19 2.07 -3.31
CA VAL A 175 -2.43 0.95 -3.86
C VAL A 175 -2.56 -0.30 -2.96
N ILE A 176 -2.52 -0.14 -1.64
CA ILE A 176 -2.77 -1.26 -0.70
C ILE A 176 -4.19 -1.79 -0.85
N GLU A 177 -5.18 -0.90 -0.96
CA GLU A 177 -6.57 -1.27 -1.19
C GLU A 177 -6.74 -2.05 -2.50
N MET A 178 -6.01 -1.71 -3.56
CA MET A 178 -6.10 -2.43 -4.82
C MET A 178 -5.71 -3.91 -4.71
N LEU A 179 -4.68 -4.23 -3.92
CA LEU A 179 -4.32 -5.63 -3.69
C LEU A 179 -5.43 -6.37 -2.92
N LEU A 180 -6.12 -5.70 -2.00
CA LEU A 180 -7.30 -6.26 -1.32
C LEU A 180 -8.46 -6.47 -2.30
N ILE A 181 -8.74 -5.52 -3.18
CA ILE A 181 -9.76 -5.65 -4.24
C ILE A 181 -9.42 -6.80 -5.18
N LYS A 182 -8.15 -6.96 -5.56
CA LYS A 182 -7.66 -8.08 -6.37
C LYS A 182 -7.91 -9.42 -5.67
N ASP A 183 -7.61 -9.53 -4.38
CA ASP A 183 -7.86 -10.74 -3.59
C ASP A 183 -9.36 -11.06 -3.44
N HIS A 184 -10.18 -10.04 -3.18
CA HIS A 184 -11.64 -10.19 -3.16
C HIS A 184 -12.19 -10.69 -4.50
N SER A 185 -11.66 -10.16 -5.62
CA SER A 185 -12.06 -10.57 -6.96
C SER A 185 -11.67 -12.01 -7.24
N ARG A 186 -10.44 -12.43 -6.85
CA ARG A 186 -9.97 -13.82 -6.94
C ARG A 186 -10.90 -14.79 -6.20
N MET A 187 -11.36 -14.43 -4.99
CA MET A 187 -12.22 -15.31 -4.19
C MET A 187 -13.60 -15.53 -4.79
N LYS A 188 -14.15 -14.58 -5.56
CA LYS A 188 -15.47 -14.73 -6.19
C LYS A 188 -15.53 -15.93 -7.14
N THR A 189 -14.39 -16.33 -7.69
CA THR A 189 -14.26 -17.46 -8.63
C THR A 189 -13.45 -18.62 -8.05
N SER A 190 -13.14 -18.59 -6.74
CA SER A 190 -12.32 -19.62 -6.10
C SER A 190 -13.14 -20.85 -5.71
N ALA A 191 -12.49 -22.02 -5.74
CA ALA A 191 -13.03 -23.27 -5.22
C ALA A 191 -12.90 -23.39 -3.69
N THR A 192 -12.19 -22.47 -3.03
CA THR A 192 -11.99 -22.48 -1.58
C THR A 192 -12.99 -21.57 -0.85
N PRO A 193 -13.27 -21.81 0.45
CA PRO A 193 -14.17 -20.96 1.22
C PRO A 193 -13.71 -19.50 1.25
N TYR A 194 -14.69 -18.58 1.32
CA TYR A 194 -14.42 -17.15 1.36
C TYR A 194 -13.65 -16.77 2.63
N ASP A 195 -12.47 -16.16 2.46
CA ASP A 195 -11.57 -15.73 3.53
C ASP A 195 -11.38 -14.21 3.50
N SER A 196 -12.35 -13.52 4.10
CA SER A 196 -12.52 -12.06 4.06
C SER A 196 -11.28 -11.25 4.49
N THR A 197 -11.07 -10.11 3.80
CA THR A 197 -10.15 -9.02 4.20
C THR A 197 -10.86 -7.66 4.33
N HIS A 198 -12.18 -7.68 4.52
CA HIS A 198 -12.99 -6.46 4.61
C HIS A 198 -12.56 -5.51 5.73
N SER A 199 -12.07 -6.01 6.87
CA SER A 199 -11.62 -5.14 7.96
C SER A 199 -10.40 -4.31 7.57
N GLN A 200 -9.46 -4.89 6.82
CA GLN A 200 -8.31 -4.17 6.30
C GLN A 200 -8.74 -3.13 5.26
N GLN A 201 -9.66 -3.48 4.36
CA GLN A 201 -10.15 -2.54 3.35
C GLN A 201 -10.91 -1.37 3.98
N PHE A 202 -11.82 -1.66 4.91
CA PHE A 202 -12.61 -0.64 5.59
C PHE A 202 -11.74 0.36 6.37
N ARG A 203 -10.62 -0.12 6.95
CA ARG A 203 -9.63 0.73 7.63
C ARG A 203 -8.97 1.75 6.69
N LEU A 204 -8.85 1.45 5.40
CA LEU A 204 -8.21 2.31 4.41
C LEU A 204 -9.15 3.40 3.88
N LEU A 205 -10.47 3.14 3.83
CA LEU A 205 -11.45 4.02 3.19
C LEU A 205 -11.39 5.50 3.60
N PRO A 206 -11.19 5.87 4.89
CA PRO A 206 -11.06 7.28 5.27
C PRO A 206 -9.88 8.00 4.62
N VAL A 207 -8.86 7.25 4.18
CA VAL A 207 -7.62 7.78 3.60
C VAL A 207 -7.60 7.61 2.08
N SER A 208 -8.02 6.46 1.56
CA SER A 208 -8.04 6.20 0.11
C SER A 208 -9.17 6.95 -0.60
N HIS A 209 -10.31 7.13 0.05
CA HIS A 209 -11.52 7.75 -0.49
C HIS A 209 -12.16 8.77 0.50
N PRO A 210 -11.44 9.84 0.90
CA PRO A 210 -11.87 10.72 1.98
C PRO A 210 -13.19 11.45 1.68
N GLU A 211 -13.44 11.85 0.43
CA GLU A 211 -14.68 12.52 0.02
C GLU A 211 -15.89 11.57 0.10
N ASP A 212 -15.76 10.38 -0.49
CA ASP A 212 -16.81 9.35 -0.46
C ASP A 212 -17.10 8.91 0.99
N TRP A 213 -16.04 8.76 1.79
CA TRP A 213 -16.15 8.41 3.20
C TRP A 213 -16.89 9.48 4.00
N ALA A 214 -16.54 10.76 3.82
CA ALA A 214 -17.22 11.87 4.48
C ALA A 214 -18.70 11.96 4.07
N ALA A 215 -19.01 11.73 2.80
CA ALA A 215 -20.39 11.70 2.31
C ALA A 215 -21.21 10.56 2.91
N ALA A 216 -20.62 9.36 3.03
CA ALA A 216 -21.25 8.19 3.64
C ALA A 216 -21.46 8.37 5.15
N ALA A 217 -20.46 8.86 5.87
CA ALA A 217 -20.56 9.15 7.31
C ALA A 217 -21.64 10.19 7.60
N GLY A 218 -21.67 11.29 6.83
CA GLY A 218 -22.72 12.30 6.95
C GLY A 218 -24.12 11.80 6.58
N ALA A 219 -24.24 10.77 5.73
CA ALA A 219 -25.53 10.14 5.44
C ALA A 219 -26.03 9.25 6.59
N LEU A 220 -25.13 8.55 7.28
CA LEU A 220 -25.45 7.72 8.45
C LEU A 220 -25.87 8.57 9.66
N ASP A 221 -25.18 9.68 9.92
CA ASP A 221 -25.55 10.59 11.00
C ASP A 221 -26.95 11.18 10.78
N ARG A 222 -27.27 11.60 9.54
CA ARG A 222 -28.61 12.10 9.18
C ARG A 222 -29.71 11.04 9.32
N SER A 223 -29.43 9.76 9.07
CA SER A 223 -30.43 8.71 9.28
C SER A 223 -30.64 8.41 10.76
N ALA A 224 -29.59 8.45 11.57
CA ALA A 224 -29.68 8.30 13.02
C ALA A 224 -30.50 9.43 13.68
N GLU A 225 -30.31 10.69 13.23
CA GLU A 225 -31.10 11.83 13.71
C GLU A 225 -32.59 11.74 13.31
N ALA A 226 -32.89 11.21 12.12
CA ALA A 226 -34.26 11.02 11.66
C ALA A 226 -35.00 9.92 12.44
N ASP A 227 -34.30 8.84 12.81
CA ASP A 227 -34.86 7.74 13.61
C ASP A 227 -35.12 8.16 15.07
N ASP A 228 -34.27 9.03 15.65
CA ASP A 228 -34.44 9.53 17.03
C ASP A 228 -35.60 10.54 17.13
N GLN A 229 -35.81 11.38 16.11
CA GLN A 229 -36.98 12.28 16.04
C GLN A 229 -38.29 11.50 15.87
N GLY A 230 -38.31 10.40 15.12
CA GLY A 230 -39.48 9.52 14.96
C GLY A 230 -39.82 8.68 16.21
N ALA A 231 -38.90 8.58 17.17
CA ALA A 231 -39.10 7.88 18.44
C ALA A 231 -39.62 8.80 19.56
N GLN A 232 -39.35 10.11 19.49
CA GLN A 232 -39.84 11.10 20.48
C GLN A 232 -41.29 11.56 20.23
N GLU A 233 -41.85 11.29 19.05
CA GLU A 233 -43.24 11.64 18.70
C GLU A 233 -44.27 10.50 18.92
N ARG A 234 -43.92 9.44 19.67
CA ARG A 234 -44.83 8.32 19.99
C ARG A 234 -45.14 8.19 21.48
#